data_AF-A0A9E4J576-F1
#
_entry.id   AF-A0A9E4J576-F1
#
_cell.length_a   1.000
_cell.length_b   1.000
_cell.length_c   1.000
_cell.angle_alpha   90.00
_cell.angle_beta   90.00
_cell.angle_gamma   90.00
#
_symmetry.space_group_name_H-M   'P 1'
#
loop_
_entity.id
_entity.type
_entity.pdbx_description
1 polymer ?
#
loop_
_entity_poly.entity_id
_entity_poly.type
_entity_poly.pdbx_seq_one_letter_code
_entity_poly.pdbx_strand_id
1 'polypeptide(L)' 'MYEFTEVDGELKGTWTNPRRNGDLTNVSWDGETLKFGREASMGGQTFNLSFEAAVDGDTMTGKMIGPRREREFTATRSS' A
#
# COMPACT_ATOMS: atom_id res chain seq x y z
N MET A 1 -5.07 -2.76 -7.87
CA MET A 1 -4.24 -3.92 -7.52
C MET A 1 -2.93 -3.41 -6.96
N TYR A 2 -2.43 -4.05 -5.91
CA TYR A 2 -1.11 -3.80 -5.35
C TYR A 2 -0.28 -5.05 -5.57
N GLU A 3 0.98 -4.87 -5.93
CA GLU A 3 1.94 -5.95 -6.13
C GLU A 3 3.18 -5.64 -5.29
N PHE A 4 3.73 -6.66 -4.63
CA PHE A 4 4.92 -6.56 -3.81
C PHE A 4 5.93 -7.61 -4.26
N THR A 5 7.17 -7.19 -4.43
CA THR A 5 8.26 -8.04 -4.93
C THR A 5 9.51 -7.76 -4.13
N GLU A 6 10.18 -8.80 -3.67
CA GLU A 6 11.48 -8.70 -3.02
C GLU A 6 12.58 -8.85 -4.07
N VAL A 7 13.52 -7.90 -4.10
CA VAL A 7 14.68 -7.91 -5.01
C VAL A 7 15.92 -7.63 -4.17
N ASP A 8 16.86 -8.58 -4.13
CA ASP A 8 18.11 -8.48 -3.36
C ASP A 8 17.91 -8.12 -1.88
N GLY A 9 16.83 -8.62 -1.26
CA GLY A 9 16.47 -8.35 0.14
C GLY A 9 15.76 -7.00 0.36
N GLU A 10 15.49 -6.24 -0.70
CA GLU A 10 14.71 -5.01 -0.65
C GLU A 10 13.27 -5.29 -1.11
N LEU A 11 12.30 -5.00 -0.24
CA LEU A 11 10.89 -5.11 -0.58
C LEU A 11 10.46 -3.89 -1.39
N LYS A 12 9.93 -4.13 -2.59
CA LYS A 12 9.40 -3.12 -3.51
C LYS A 12 7.92 -3.39 -3.76
N GLY A 13 7.23 -2.42 -4.33
CA GLY A 13 5.89 -2.66 -4.79
C GLY A 13 5.39 -1.63 -5.77
N THR A 14 4.36 -2.02 -6.50
CA THR A 14 3.66 -1.18 -7.45
C THR A 14 2.17 -1.19 -7.14
N TRP A 15 1.46 -0.19 -7.65
CA TRP A 15 0.03 -0.15 -7.60
C TRP A 15 -0.54 0.27 -8.94
N THR A 16 -1.66 -0.36 -9.28
CA THR A 16 -2.35 -0.18 -10.57
C THR A 16 -3.83 0.03 -10.32
N ASN A 17 -4.41 1.04 -10.96
CA ASN A 17 -5.86 1.19 -11.09
C ASN A 17 -6.20 1.52 -12.56
N PRO A 18 -7.49 1.51 -12.96
CA PRO A 18 -7.86 1.76 -14.35
C PRO A 18 -7.44 3.12 -14.93
N ARG A 19 -7.01 4.06 -14.08
CA ARG A 19 -6.63 5.42 -14.47
C ARG A 19 -5.11 5.64 -14.47
N ARG A 20 -4.38 4.98 -13.57
CA ARG A 20 -2.95 5.21 -13.30
C ARG A 20 -2.29 3.99 -12.67
N ASN A 21 -0.99 3.89 -12.93
CA ASN A 21 -0.06 3.01 -12.24
C ASN A 21 0.98 3.87 -11.53
N GLY A 22 1.64 3.33 -10.51
CA GLY A 22 2.76 3.98 -9.86
C GLY A 22 3.50 3.07 -8.89
N ASP A 23 4.65 3.54 -8.43
CA ASP A 23 5.45 2.83 -7.44
C ASP A 23 4.96 3.12 -6.02
N LEU A 24 5.17 2.15 -5.14
CA LEU A 24 5.02 2.33 -3.71
C LEU A 24 6.30 2.91 -3.12
N THR A 25 6.13 3.72 -2.07
CA THR A 25 7.24 4.34 -1.32
C THR A 25 7.30 3.76 0.08
N ASN A 26 8.45 3.82 0.75
CA ASN A 26 8.63 3.38 2.14
C ASN A 26 8.05 1.98 2.42
N VAL A 27 8.29 1.04 1.50
CA VAL A 27 7.80 -0.33 1.62
C VAL A 27 8.66 -1.06 2.65
N SER A 28 8.04 -1.61 3.68
CA SER A 28 8.73 -2.36 4.73
C SER A 28 7.84 -3.44 5.32
N TRP A 29 8.44 -4.57 5.66
CA TRP A 29 7.79 -5.71 6.31
C TRP A 29 8.64 -6.16 7.49
N ASP A 30 8.02 -6.33 8.66
CA ASP A 30 8.71 -6.76 9.89
C ASP A 30 8.37 -8.20 10.32
N GLY A 31 7.59 -8.94 9.51
CA GLY A 31 7.11 -10.29 9.82
C GLY A 31 5.65 -10.34 10.26
N GLU A 32 5.06 -9.22 10.65
CA GLU A 32 3.66 -9.13 11.07
C GLU A 32 2.93 -7.95 10.41
N THR A 33 3.63 -6.82 10.27
CA THR A 33 3.09 -5.55 9.77
C THR A 33 3.76 -5.12 8.48
N LEU A 34 2.93 -4.88 7.46
CA LEU A 34 3.31 -4.31 6.17
C LEU A 34 3.03 -2.82 6.18
N LYS A 35 4.05 -2.03 5.89
CA LYS A 35 3.94 -0.57 5.73
C LYS A 35 4.36 -0.18 4.33
N PHE A 36 3.63 0.75 3.75
CA PHE A 36 3.95 1.33 2.45
C PHE A 36 3.21 2.65 2.26
N GLY A 37 3.71 3.48 1.36
CA GLY A 37 3.09 4.71 0.93
C GLY A 37 2.81 4.70 -0.56
N ARG A 38 1.93 5.60 -0.99
CA ARG A 38 1.82 5.98 -2.40
C ARG A 38 1.39 7.43 -2.55
N GLU A 39 1.76 8.00 -3.68
CA GLU A 39 1.19 9.26 -4.12
C GLU A 39 -0.22 9.04 -4.71
N ALA A 40 -1.14 9.93 -4.40
CA ALA A 40 -2.45 9.99 -5.02
C ALA A 40 -2.76 11.41 -5.48
N SER A 41 -3.40 11.54 -6.65
CA SER A 41 -3.85 12.82 -7.19
C SER A 41 -5.38 12.89 -7.18
N MET A 42 -5.95 13.95 -6.63
CA MET A 42 -7.40 14.20 -6.61
C MET A 42 -7.65 15.69 -6.86
N GLY A 43 -8.43 16.00 -7.90
CA GLY A 43 -8.76 17.38 -8.24
C GLY A 43 -7.56 18.24 -8.65
N GLY A 44 -6.51 17.65 -9.25
CA GLY A 44 -5.29 18.36 -9.63
C GLY A 44 -4.28 18.58 -8.49
N GLN A 45 -4.62 18.17 -7.27
CA GLN A 45 -3.70 18.20 -6.13
C GLN A 45 -3.15 16.80 -5.86
N THR A 46 -1.84 16.74 -5.61
CA THR A 46 -1.13 15.55 -5.15
C THR A 46 -1.10 15.49 -3.62
N PHE A 47 -1.29 14.30 -3.06
CA PHE A 47 -1.12 14.02 -1.64
C PHE A 47 -0.55 12.61 -1.41
N ASN A 48 0.12 12.45 -0.28
CA ASN A 48 0.66 11.17 0.16
C ASN A 48 -0.38 10.40 0.97
N LEU A 49 -0.46 9.10 0.71
CA LEU A 49 -1.19 8.13 1.51
C LEU A 49 -0.19 7.16 2.12
N SER A 50 -0.34 6.86 3.39
CA SER A 50 0.44 5.83 4.09
C SER A 50 -0.48 4.68 4.49
N PHE A 51 0.05 3.48 4.52
CA PHE A 51 -0.66 2.26 4.84
C PHE A 51 0.13 1.49 5.89
N GLU A 52 -0.60 0.93 6.85
CA GLU A 52 -0.07 0.04 7.88
C GLU A 52 -1.11 -1.08 8.05
N ALA A 53 -0.70 -2.32 7.82
CA ALA A 53 -1.60 -3.46 7.85
C ALA A 53 -0.92 -4.71 8.42
N ALA A 54 -1.66 -5.45 9.24
CA ALA A 54 -1.28 -6.80 9.62
C ALA A 54 -1.61 -7.77 8.49
N VAL A 55 -0.71 -8.71 8.21
CA VAL A 55 -0.92 -9.77 7.20
C VAL A 55 -1.09 -11.11 7.91
N ASP A 56 -2.24 -11.74 7.68
CA ASP A 56 -2.59 -13.07 8.19
C ASP A 56 -2.97 -13.97 7.02
N GLY A 57 -2.01 -14.82 6.61
CA GLY A 57 -2.14 -15.68 5.44
C GLY A 57 -2.40 -14.89 4.16
N ASP A 58 -3.58 -15.10 3.57
CA ASP A 58 -4.02 -14.40 2.35
C ASP A 58 -4.85 -13.15 2.63
N THR A 59 -5.06 -12.78 3.90
CA THR A 59 -5.81 -11.58 4.27
C THR A 59 -4.88 -10.53 4.86
N MET A 60 -5.10 -9.27 4.55
CA MET A 60 -4.52 -8.16 5.29
C MET A 60 -5.61 -7.22 5.79
N THR A 61 -5.40 -6.72 7.01
CA THR A 61 -6.29 -5.75 7.65
C THR A 61 -5.45 -4.60 8.18
N GLY A 62 -5.86 -3.38 7.89
CA GLY A 62 -5.05 -2.24 8.26
C GLY A 62 -5.76 -0.91 8.10
N LYS A 63 -4.96 0.16 8.18
CA LYS A 63 -5.41 1.54 8.04
C LYS A 63 -4.69 2.22 6.88
N MET A 64 -5.46 2.95 6.09
CA MET A 64 -4.97 3.95 5.15
C MET A 64 -5.04 5.31 5.85
N ILE A 65 -3.88 5.94 6.00
CA ILE A 65 -3.69 7.23 6.63
C ILE A 65 -3.55 8.27 5.51
N GLY A 66 -4.49 9.19 5.45
CA GLY A 66 -4.47 10.29 4.49
C GLY A 66 -4.52 11.66 5.17
N PRO A 67 -4.40 12.75 4.41
CA PRO A 67 -4.23 14.10 4.97
C PRO A 67 -5.38 14.59 5.85
N ARG A 68 -6.58 14.04 5.67
CA ARG A 68 -7.81 14.50 6.33
C ARG A 68 -8.44 13.48 7.27
N ARG A 69 -8.10 12.20 7.10
CA ARG A 69 -8.70 11.09 7.85
C ARG A 69 -7.93 9.80 7.65
N GLU A 70 -8.01 8.94 8.65
CA GLU A 70 -7.67 7.53 8.57
C GLU A 70 -8.90 6.72 8.18
N ARG A 71 -8.69 5.59 7.49
CA ARG A 71 -9.75 4.64 7.14
C ARG A 71 -9.22 3.23 7.24
N GLU A 72 -10.00 2.36 7.85
CA GLU A 72 -9.72 0.93 7.85
C GLU A 72 -9.93 0.34 6.44
N PHE A 73 -9.17 -0.71 6.14
CA PHE A 73 -9.34 -1.50 4.95
C PHE A 73 -9.03 -2.97 5.22
N THR A 74 -9.65 -3.83 4.42
CA THR A 74 -9.27 -5.23 4.27
C THR A 74 -8.90 -5.47 2.80
N ALA A 75 -7.94 -6.35 2.57
CA ALA A 75 -7.60 -6.83 1.25
C ALA A 75 -7.24 -8.31 1.31
N THR A 76 -7.49 -9.02 0.21
CA THR A 76 -7.11 -10.43 0.05
C THR A 76 -6.05 -10.56 -1.03
N ARG A 77 -5.17 -11.54 -0.90
CA ARG A 77 -4.21 -11.91 -1.94
C ARG A 77 -4.98 -12.25 -3.21
N SER A 78 -4.56 -11.66 -4.32
CA SER A 78 -5.08 -12.02 -5.64
C SER A 78 -4.45 -13.34 -6.05
N SER A 79 -5.28 -14.30 -6.49
CA SER A 79 -4.87 -15.56 -7.11
C SER A 79 -4.30 -15.34 -8.51
#